data_AF-A0A7Y0HRI6-F1
#
_entry.id   AF-A0A7Y0HRI6-F1
#
_cell.length_a   1.000
_cell.length_b   1.000
_cell.length_c   1.000
_cell.angle_alpha   90.00
_cell.angle_beta   90.00
_cell.angle_gamma   90.00
#
_symmetry.space_group_name_H-M   'P 1'
#
loop_
_entity.id
_entity.type
_entity.pdbx_description
1 polymer ?
#
loop_
_entity_poly.entity_id
_entity_poly.type
_entity_poly.pdbx_seq_one_letter_code
_entity_poly.pdbx_strand_id
1 'polypeptide(L)'
;MEKEKNRHSKIVTSTIISICTLIVIYFGIAAYFKNHFYFGSQINHVNVSARTVEEVKEQMKSKLMAYTLNIKERGGKSEEIRSIDIGLKYNSGGEYKNFKDRQNPLKWMSAFFSTKNLKMTDVVTYDTKLLKERVEKISCLDSRNIVEPKEPSFKYTDKGYMVIDEVKGNKINKDILYYDVTKAILNGETEIDLEAANCYVKPKYTSKSQRTIDIKNILNKYVSSKITYAFGNHKETIDSSIINKWLKINENFEVVIDEQKEKSYINSLFNTYNTVGKTRSFVTTSGETINISGGDYGWYINTSKEIQNLNEVIKEGKTIIKEPAYIQTASSHDSNDIGNTYVELNLTNQHLWFYKNGSLIVQGDVVTGNASSDDLTPEGIYRLKYKEKNATLIGQDYSTPVEFWMPFNKGIGIHDASWRDEFGGNIYKTNGSHGCINSPYYLAKVVFDNIQIGNPIVCYY
;
A
#
# COMPACT_ATOMS: atom_id res chain seq x y z
N MET A 1 -36.04 -16.44 -111.97
CA MET A 1 -34.71 -15.87 -111.66
C MET A 1 -34.73 -14.41 -111.22
N GLU A 2 -35.74 -13.58 -111.53
CA GLU A 2 -35.75 -12.14 -111.15
C GLU A 2 -36.21 -11.83 -109.72
N LYS A 3 -37.11 -12.64 -109.14
CA LYS A 3 -37.60 -12.47 -107.75
C LYS A 3 -36.55 -12.80 -106.68
N GLU A 4 -35.63 -13.74 -106.92
CA GLU A 4 -34.56 -14.10 -105.98
C GLU A 4 -33.45 -13.03 -105.93
N LYS A 5 -33.10 -12.43 -107.08
CA LYS A 5 -32.08 -11.39 -107.19
C LYS A 5 -32.47 -10.10 -106.44
N ASN A 6 -33.76 -9.77 -106.46
CA ASN A 6 -34.32 -8.60 -105.76
C ASN A 6 -34.46 -8.80 -104.23
N ARG A 7 -34.66 -10.05 -103.78
CA ARG A 7 -34.69 -10.42 -102.35
C ARG A 7 -33.27 -10.45 -101.76
N HIS A 8 -32.28 -10.95 -102.50
CA HIS A 8 -30.86 -10.89 -102.12
C HIS A 8 -30.34 -9.44 -102.01
N SER A 9 -30.68 -8.57 -102.96
CA SER A 9 -30.35 -7.14 -102.93
C SER A 9 -30.91 -6.44 -101.67
N LYS A 10 -32.21 -6.61 -101.37
CA LYS A 10 -32.85 -6.04 -100.17
C LYS A 10 -32.27 -6.55 -98.85
N ILE A 11 -31.90 -7.84 -98.78
CA ILE A 11 -31.24 -8.42 -97.61
C ILE A 11 -29.83 -7.84 -97.44
N VAL A 12 -29.06 -7.70 -98.52
CA VAL A 12 -27.72 -7.09 -98.47
C VAL A 12 -27.81 -5.62 -98.05
N THR A 13 -28.75 -4.83 -98.59
CA THR A 13 -28.96 -3.44 -98.17
C THR A 13 -29.39 -3.34 -96.70
N SER A 14 -30.31 -4.20 -96.24
CA SER A 14 -30.74 -4.24 -94.84
C SER A 14 -29.60 -4.61 -93.89
N THR A 15 -28.76 -5.58 -94.27
CA THR A 15 -27.58 -5.99 -93.50
C THR A 15 -26.54 -4.87 -93.45
N ILE A 16 -26.29 -4.18 -94.57
CA ILE A 16 -25.39 -3.03 -94.62
C ILE A 16 -25.91 -1.90 -93.72
N ILE A 17 -27.21 -1.57 -93.79
CA ILE A 17 -27.83 -0.56 -92.91
C ILE A 17 -27.69 -0.96 -91.45
N SER A 18 -27.91 -2.23 -91.11
CA SER A 18 -27.75 -2.74 -89.74
C SER A 18 -26.30 -2.66 -89.24
N ILE A 19 -25.33 -3.05 -90.07
CA ILE A 19 -23.90 -2.97 -89.74
C ILE A 19 -23.47 -1.51 -89.56
N CYS A 20 -23.86 -0.62 -90.49
CA CYS A 20 -23.60 0.81 -90.37
C CYS A 20 -24.22 1.39 -89.09
N THR A 21 -25.43 0.96 -88.74
CA THR A 21 -26.11 1.40 -87.51
C THR A 21 -25.36 0.92 -86.26
N LEU A 22 -24.90 -0.34 -86.23
CA LEU A 22 -24.09 -0.89 -85.14
C LEU A 22 -22.73 -0.17 -85.02
N ILE A 23 -22.10 0.18 -86.14
CA ILE A 23 -20.86 0.96 -86.17
C ILE A 23 -21.09 2.36 -85.59
N VAL A 24 -22.18 3.03 -85.99
CA VAL A 24 -22.55 4.35 -85.46
C VAL A 24 -22.81 4.29 -83.96
N ILE A 25 -23.54 3.28 -83.48
CA ILE A 25 -23.79 3.06 -82.05
C ILE A 25 -22.47 2.81 -81.31
N TYR A 26 -21.60 1.94 -81.84
CA TYR A 26 -20.31 1.62 -81.24
C TYR A 26 -19.44 2.86 -81.07
N PHE A 27 -19.28 3.66 -82.13
CA PHE A 27 -18.49 4.90 -82.07
C PHE A 27 -19.18 5.99 -81.25
N GLY A 28 -20.51 6.03 -81.19
CA GLY A 28 -21.26 6.91 -80.29
C GLY A 28 -20.99 6.61 -78.81
N ILE A 29 -21.03 5.33 -78.43
CA ILE A 29 -20.68 4.87 -77.07
C ILE A 29 -19.19 5.10 -76.79
N ALA A 30 -18.31 4.85 -77.76
CA ALA A 30 -16.89 5.14 -77.61
C ALA A 30 -16.63 6.65 -77.43
N ALA A 31 -17.36 7.51 -78.15
CA ALA A 31 -17.27 8.96 -77.96
C ALA A 31 -17.76 9.39 -76.57
N TYR A 32 -18.81 8.77 -76.05
CA TYR A 32 -19.29 9.00 -74.68
C TYR A 32 -18.22 8.64 -73.63
N PHE A 33 -17.59 7.46 -73.75
CA PHE A 33 -16.52 7.03 -72.85
C PHE A 33 -15.19 7.76 -73.05
N LYS A 34 -15.08 8.68 -74.01
CA LYS A 34 -13.96 9.63 -74.05
C LYS A 34 -13.88 10.43 -72.76
N ASN A 35 -15.04 10.93 -72.30
CA ASN A 35 -15.14 11.80 -71.13
C ASN A 35 -15.73 11.08 -69.90
N HIS A 36 -16.40 9.93 -70.06
CA HIS A 36 -17.05 9.21 -68.96
C HIS A 36 -16.36 7.89 -68.62
N PHE A 37 -16.29 7.52 -67.35
CA PHE A 37 -15.79 6.22 -66.90
C PHE A 37 -16.64 5.06 -67.45
N TYR A 38 -16.02 3.91 -67.69
CA TYR A 38 -16.72 2.68 -68.10
C TYR A 38 -17.80 2.28 -67.10
N PHE A 39 -18.83 1.58 -67.60
CA PHE A 39 -19.74 0.86 -66.73
C PHE A 39 -18.99 -0.17 -65.88
N GLY A 40 -19.37 -0.30 -64.61
CA GLY A 40 -18.71 -1.15 -63.62
C GLY A 40 -17.49 -0.52 -62.95
N SER A 41 -17.12 0.73 -63.29
CA SER A 41 -15.99 1.41 -62.65
C SER A 41 -16.26 1.72 -61.19
N GLN A 42 -15.27 1.48 -60.33
CA GLN A 42 -15.33 1.68 -58.88
C GLN A 42 -14.04 2.28 -58.33
N ILE A 43 -14.18 3.20 -57.37
CA ILE A 43 -13.09 3.70 -56.53
C ILE A 43 -13.46 3.44 -55.08
N ASN A 44 -12.64 2.72 -54.31
CA ASN A 44 -12.96 2.32 -52.93
C ASN A 44 -14.38 1.71 -52.78
N HIS A 45 -14.75 0.83 -53.72
CA HIS A 45 -16.09 0.23 -53.84
C HIS A 45 -17.24 1.19 -54.17
N VAL A 46 -16.99 2.50 -54.31
CA VAL A 46 -17.97 3.49 -54.77
C VAL A 46 -18.13 3.38 -56.28
N ASN A 47 -19.36 3.19 -56.76
CA ASN A 47 -19.65 3.17 -58.19
C ASN A 47 -19.47 4.56 -58.81
N VAL A 48 -18.60 4.63 -59.82
CA VAL A 48 -18.26 5.84 -60.59
C VAL A 48 -18.56 5.69 -62.09
N SER A 49 -19.34 4.68 -62.45
CA SER A 49 -19.72 4.36 -63.82
C SER A 49 -20.39 5.54 -64.52
N ALA A 50 -20.06 5.75 -65.79
CA ALA A 50 -20.69 6.75 -66.65
C ALA A 50 -20.61 8.20 -66.10
N ARG A 51 -19.65 8.47 -65.20
CA ARG A 51 -19.37 9.80 -64.67
C ARG A 51 -18.13 10.41 -65.31
N THR A 52 -18.03 11.72 -65.35
CA THR A 52 -16.79 12.42 -65.73
C THR A 52 -15.78 12.44 -64.58
N VAL A 53 -14.52 12.81 -64.85
CA VAL A 53 -13.50 12.95 -63.80
C VAL A 53 -13.91 13.99 -62.75
N GLU A 54 -14.53 15.09 -63.19
CA GLU A 54 -15.02 16.17 -62.34
C GLU A 54 -16.18 15.69 -61.46
N GLU A 55 -17.13 14.94 -62.01
CA GLU A 55 -18.25 14.38 -61.24
C GLU A 55 -17.77 13.35 -60.20
N VAL A 56 -16.79 12.52 -60.55
CA VAL A 56 -16.18 11.57 -59.62
C VAL A 56 -15.44 12.31 -58.51
N LYS A 57 -14.71 13.38 -58.84
CA LYS A 57 -14.02 14.22 -57.84
C LYS A 57 -15.00 14.79 -56.83
N GLU A 58 -16.13 15.34 -57.26
CA GLU A 58 -17.15 15.87 -56.35
C GLU A 58 -17.87 14.75 -55.56
N GLN A 59 -18.17 13.61 -56.19
CA GLN A 59 -18.79 12.47 -55.51
C GLN A 59 -17.89 11.92 -54.39
N MET A 60 -16.60 11.69 -54.68
CA MET A 60 -15.64 11.18 -53.71
C MET A 60 -15.42 12.22 -52.59
N LYS A 61 -15.29 13.50 -52.93
CA LYS A 61 -15.19 14.59 -51.95
C LYS A 61 -16.41 14.63 -51.02
N SER A 62 -17.63 14.52 -51.55
CA SER A 62 -18.86 14.48 -50.74
C SER A 62 -18.89 13.26 -49.81
N LYS A 63 -18.51 12.07 -50.32
CA LYS A 63 -18.40 10.85 -49.49
C LYS A 63 -17.39 11.02 -48.36
N LEU A 64 -16.24 11.61 -48.64
CA LEU A 64 -15.21 11.87 -47.65
C LEU A 64 -15.67 12.90 -46.61
N MET A 65 -16.33 13.98 -47.03
CA MET A 65 -16.88 15.00 -46.13
C MET A 65 -17.99 14.46 -45.21
N ALA A 66 -18.72 13.43 -45.66
CA ALA A 66 -19.73 12.75 -44.85
C ALA A 66 -19.16 11.70 -43.89
N TYR A 67 -17.88 11.34 -44.02
CA TYR A 67 -17.25 10.35 -43.15
C TYR A 67 -17.15 10.86 -41.70
N THR A 68 -17.63 10.02 -40.80
CA THR A 68 -17.56 10.19 -39.35
C THR A 68 -17.12 8.88 -38.71
N LEU A 69 -16.25 8.96 -37.72
CA LEU A 69 -15.90 7.85 -36.84
C LEU A 69 -16.60 8.07 -35.50
N ASN A 70 -17.54 7.18 -35.18
CA ASN A 70 -18.22 7.15 -33.89
C ASN A 70 -17.39 6.38 -32.85
N ILE A 71 -17.11 7.00 -31.71
CA ILE A 71 -16.33 6.42 -30.62
C ILE A 71 -17.31 6.04 -29.52
N LYS A 72 -17.52 4.73 -29.31
CA LYS A 72 -18.36 4.19 -28.24
C LYS A 72 -17.56 4.05 -26.96
N GLU A 73 -18.00 4.77 -25.93
CA GLU A 73 -17.40 4.76 -24.60
C GLU A 73 -18.19 3.90 -23.61
N ARG A 74 -17.51 3.50 -22.54
CA ARG A 74 -18.13 2.87 -21.38
C ARG A 74 -19.21 3.77 -20.77
N GLY A 75 -20.36 3.18 -20.45
CA GLY A 75 -21.51 3.90 -19.90
C GLY A 75 -22.46 4.44 -20.97
N GLY A 76 -22.32 4.00 -22.23
CA GLY A 76 -23.24 4.32 -23.31
C GLY A 76 -23.09 5.73 -23.89
N LYS A 77 -21.98 6.41 -23.56
CA LYS A 77 -21.61 7.69 -24.18
C LYS A 77 -20.96 7.43 -25.54
N SER A 78 -21.07 8.41 -26.42
CA SER A 78 -20.42 8.37 -27.71
C SER A 78 -20.00 9.74 -28.19
N GLU A 79 -18.90 9.79 -28.95
CA GLU A 79 -18.39 11.01 -29.56
C GLU A 79 -17.96 10.77 -31.00
N GLU A 80 -18.03 11.81 -31.82
CA GLU A 80 -17.72 11.71 -33.24
C GLU A 80 -16.43 12.44 -33.60
N ILE A 81 -15.58 11.78 -34.40
CA ILE A 81 -14.50 12.43 -35.15
C ILE A 81 -14.96 12.57 -36.59
N ARG A 82 -15.18 13.81 -37.06
CA ARG A 82 -15.59 14.08 -38.44
C ARG A 82 -14.35 14.24 -39.32
N SER A 83 -14.46 13.85 -40.58
CA SER A 83 -13.37 13.98 -41.56
C SER A 83 -12.81 15.41 -41.67
N ILE A 84 -13.67 16.42 -41.55
CA ILE A 84 -13.29 17.83 -41.60
C ILE A 84 -12.43 18.27 -40.40
N ASP A 85 -12.66 17.68 -39.22
CA ASP A 85 -11.97 18.06 -37.99
C ASP A 85 -10.51 17.58 -37.98
N ILE A 86 -10.17 16.61 -38.83
CA ILE A 86 -8.85 15.96 -38.91
C ILE A 86 -8.14 16.19 -40.25
N GLY A 87 -8.71 17.03 -41.11
CA GLY A 87 -8.17 17.33 -42.43
C GLY A 87 -8.05 16.09 -43.33
N LEU A 88 -9.00 15.16 -43.24
CA LEU A 88 -8.99 13.92 -44.01
C LEU A 88 -9.08 14.22 -45.51
N LYS A 89 -8.20 13.61 -46.30
CA LYS A 89 -8.08 13.78 -47.75
C LYS A 89 -7.81 12.45 -48.41
N TYR A 90 -8.14 12.32 -49.69
CA TYR A 90 -7.63 11.22 -50.50
C TYR A 90 -6.19 11.48 -50.91
N ASN A 91 -5.35 10.45 -50.89
CA ASN A 91 -3.94 10.54 -51.26
C ASN A 91 -3.74 10.94 -52.72
N SER A 92 -4.67 10.57 -53.61
CA SER A 92 -4.66 11.02 -55.00
C SER A 92 -4.83 12.53 -55.18
N GLY A 93 -5.23 13.28 -54.14
CA GLY A 93 -5.59 14.70 -54.27
C GLY A 93 -6.81 14.96 -55.17
N GLY A 94 -7.57 13.91 -55.52
CA GLY A 94 -8.66 13.98 -56.49
C GLY A 94 -8.20 13.88 -57.95
N GLU A 95 -6.97 13.41 -58.21
CA GLU A 95 -6.45 13.18 -59.56
C GLU A 95 -6.86 11.80 -60.10
N TYR A 96 -8.11 11.68 -60.53
CA TYR A 96 -8.64 10.44 -61.12
C TYR A 96 -8.39 10.31 -62.63
N LYS A 97 -7.72 11.28 -63.24
CA LYS A 97 -7.43 11.31 -64.68
C LYS A 97 -6.62 10.10 -65.13
N ASN A 98 -5.58 9.73 -64.38
CA ASN A 98 -4.78 8.54 -64.70
C ASN A 98 -5.60 7.25 -64.66
N PHE A 99 -6.61 7.15 -63.79
CA PHE A 99 -7.52 6.01 -63.76
C PHE A 99 -8.46 6.02 -64.98
N LYS A 100 -8.97 7.20 -65.35
CA LYS A 100 -9.79 7.40 -66.55
C LYS A 100 -9.04 7.09 -67.84
N ASP A 101 -7.78 7.51 -67.95
CA ASP A 101 -6.97 7.37 -69.16
C ASP A 101 -6.60 5.90 -69.46
N ARG A 102 -6.60 5.03 -68.44
CA ARG A 102 -6.46 3.56 -68.61
C ARG A 102 -7.67 2.94 -69.31
N GLN A 103 -8.82 3.62 -69.31
CA GLN A 103 -10.07 3.18 -69.92
C GLN A 103 -10.17 3.69 -71.35
N ASN A 104 -9.43 3.05 -72.27
CA ASN A 104 -9.39 3.43 -73.68
C ASN A 104 -10.81 3.44 -74.29
N PRO A 105 -11.32 4.56 -74.82
CA PRO A 105 -12.72 4.64 -75.25
C PRO A 105 -13.11 3.65 -76.35
N LEU A 106 -12.16 3.20 -77.19
CA LEU A 106 -12.34 2.17 -78.23
C LEU A 106 -12.27 0.73 -77.69
N LYS A 107 -12.05 0.54 -76.39
CA LYS A 107 -12.00 -0.79 -75.75
C LYS A 107 -13.08 -0.97 -74.69
N TRP A 108 -14.15 -0.16 -74.72
CA TRP A 108 -15.20 -0.19 -73.70
C TRP A 108 -15.85 -1.58 -73.55
N MET A 109 -15.98 -2.35 -74.62
CA MET A 109 -16.53 -3.72 -74.55
C MET A 109 -15.64 -4.68 -73.75
N SER A 110 -14.34 -4.40 -73.57
CA SER A 110 -13.46 -5.22 -72.72
C SER A 110 -13.85 -5.19 -71.25
N ALA A 111 -14.58 -4.17 -70.81
CA ALA A 111 -15.10 -4.08 -69.44
C ALA A 111 -16.08 -5.21 -69.09
N PHE A 112 -16.75 -5.82 -70.09
CA PHE A 112 -17.65 -6.96 -69.84
C PHE A 112 -16.91 -8.28 -69.60
N PHE A 113 -15.63 -8.35 -69.98
CA PHE A 113 -14.83 -9.57 -69.90
C PHE A 113 -13.65 -9.44 -68.93
N SER A 114 -13.32 -8.23 -68.47
CA SER A 114 -12.19 -7.98 -67.56
C SER A 114 -12.42 -6.80 -66.62
N THR A 115 -12.06 -6.99 -65.35
CA THR A 115 -12.15 -5.96 -64.30
C THR A 115 -10.86 -5.17 -64.09
N LYS A 116 -9.79 -5.46 -64.84
CA LYS A 116 -8.45 -4.90 -64.62
C LYS A 116 -8.41 -3.37 -64.58
N ASN A 117 -9.23 -2.71 -65.40
CA ASN A 117 -9.30 -1.25 -65.50
C ASN A 117 -10.58 -0.67 -64.86
N LEU A 118 -11.33 -1.48 -64.10
CA LEU A 118 -12.59 -1.08 -63.49
C LEU A 118 -12.45 -0.71 -62.01
N LYS A 119 -11.33 -1.03 -61.36
CA LYS A 119 -11.17 -0.79 -59.92
C LYS A 119 -9.93 0.04 -59.63
N MET A 120 -10.08 1.01 -58.73
CA MET A 120 -9.00 1.77 -58.13
C MET A 120 -9.21 1.81 -56.61
N THR A 121 -8.10 1.77 -55.87
CA THR A 121 -8.08 2.08 -54.44
C THR A 121 -7.39 3.41 -54.26
N ASP A 122 -7.99 4.30 -53.49
CA ASP A 122 -7.47 5.62 -53.15
C ASP A 122 -7.44 5.76 -51.63
N VAL A 123 -6.27 5.53 -51.05
CA VAL A 123 -6.09 5.55 -49.60
C VAL A 123 -6.28 6.95 -49.05
N VAL A 124 -6.79 7.05 -47.82
CA VAL A 124 -6.95 8.35 -47.14
C VAL A 124 -5.66 8.74 -46.41
N THR A 125 -5.45 10.04 -46.28
CA THR A 125 -4.43 10.67 -45.43
C THR A 125 -5.11 11.73 -44.57
N TYR A 126 -4.49 12.10 -43.46
CA TYR A 126 -5.04 13.07 -42.51
C TYR A 126 -3.93 14.01 -42.01
N ASP A 127 -4.33 15.12 -41.41
CA ASP A 127 -3.41 16.02 -40.73
C ASP A 127 -3.15 15.47 -39.32
N THR A 128 -1.90 15.09 -39.05
CA THR A 128 -1.49 14.46 -37.80
C THR A 128 -1.68 15.38 -36.59
N LYS A 129 -1.52 16.70 -36.77
CA LYS A 129 -1.70 17.68 -35.71
C LYS A 129 -3.18 17.84 -35.39
N LEU A 130 -4.04 17.99 -36.41
CA LEU A 130 -5.48 18.11 -36.22
C LEU A 130 -6.09 16.85 -35.59
N LEU A 131 -5.66 15.65 -36.02
CA LEU A 131 -6.12 14.40 -35.41
C LEU A 131 -5.75 14.35 -33.93
N LYS A 132 -4.48 14.65 -33.59
CA LYS A 132 -4.01 14.64 -32.20
C LYS A 132 -4.80 15.62 -31.34
N GLU A 133 -4.98 16.86 -31.80
CA GLU A 133 -5.77 17.87 -31.09
C GLU A 133 -7.24 17.46 -30.92
N ARG A 134 -7.83 16.79 -31.92
CA ARG A 134 -9.21 16.32 -31.84
C ARG A 134 -9.36 15.17 -30.83
N VAL A 135 -8.42 14.23 -30.83
CA VAL A 135 -8.40 13.09 -29.89
C VAL A 135 -8.19 13.57 -28.45
N GLU A 136 -7.27 14.51 -28.21
CA GLU A 136 -7.01 15.06 -26.87
C GLU A 136 -8.22 15.81 -26.28
N LYS A 137 -9.14 16.27 -27.12
CA LYS A 137 -10.37 16.97 -26.72
C LYS A 137 -11.58 16.05 -26.53
N ILE A 138 -11.45 14.74 -26.74
CA ILE A 138 -12.53 13.78 -26.46
C ILE A 138 -12.78 13.78 -24.94
N SER A 139 -14.06 13.80 -24.54
CA SER A 139 -14.50 13.93 -23.15
C SER A 139 -14.02 12.79 -22.25
N CYS A 140 -13.75 11.59 -22.81
CA CYS A 140 -13.15 10.48 -22.08
C CYS A 140 -11.71 10.73 -21.60
N LEU A 141 -11.06 11.79 -22.07
CA LEU A 141 -9.74 12.25 -21.61
C LEU A 141 -9.80 13.48 -20.70
N ASP A 142 -10.99 14.08 -20.49
CA ASP A 142 -11.17 15.19 -19.56
C ASP A 142 -11.01 14.68 -18.12
N SER A 143 -10.01 15.21 -17.42
CA SER A 143 -9.66 14.80 -16.05
C SER A 143 -10.81 14.91 -15.06
N ARG A 144 -11.79 15.80 -15.30
CA ARG A 144 -12.99 15.95 -14.44
C ARG A 144 -13.93 14.76 -14.52
N ASN A 145 -13.85 13.97 -15.59
CA ASN A 145 -14.71 12.82 -15.85
C ASN A 145 -14.00 11.48 -15.58
N ILE A 146 -12.71 11.49 -15.23
CA ILE A 146 -11.91 10.27 -15.05
C ILE A 146 -12.17 9.67 -13.67
N VAL A 147 -12.65 8.43 -13.68
CA VAL A 147 -12.67 7.50 -12.55
C VAL A 147 -11.49 6.56 -12.71
N GLU A 148 -10.53 6.64 -11.79
CA GLU A 148 -9.38 5.75 -11.76
C GLU A 148 -9.83 4.30 -11.52
N PRO A 149 -9.24 3.31 -12.22
CA PRO A 149 -9.43 1.92 -11.87
C PRO A 149 -8.85 1.66 -10.47
N LYS A 150 -9.54 0.85 -9.67
CA LYS A 150 -9.10 0.48 -8.32
C LYS A 150 -9.17 -1.02 -8.17
N GLU A 151 -8.13 -1.58 -7.57
CA GLU A 151 -8.12 -2.97 -7.14
C GLU A 151 -9.29 -3.27 -6.17
N PRO A 152 -9.68 -4.54 -6.01
CA PRO A 152 -10.63 -4.93 -4.97
C PRO A 152 -10.15 -4.49 -3.59
N SER A 153 -11.09 -4.12 -2.73
CA SER A 153 -10.79 -3.76 -1.34
C SER A 153 -11.40 -4.76 -0.37
N PHE A 154 -11.02 -4.68 0.90
CA PHE A 154 -11.44 -5.63 1.93
C PHE A 154 -12.08 -4.88 3.09
N LYS A 155 -13.29 -5.32 3.48
CA LYS A 155 -14.04 -4.72 4.58
C LYS A 155 -14.23 -5.73 5.70
N TYR A 156 -13.83 -5.36 6.91
CA TYR A 156 -14.06 -6.17 8.11
C TYR A 156 -15.53 -6.11 8.54
N THR A 157 -16.09 -7.26 8.91
CA THR A 157 -17.48 -7.46 9.37
C THR A 157 -17.49 -8.40 10.58
N ASP A 158 -18.67 -8.62 11.16
CA ASP A 158 -18.92 -9.63 12.20
C ASP A 158 -18.54 -11.06 11.77
N LYS A 159 -18.55 -11.34 10.47
CA LYS A 159 -18.18 -12.64 9.88
C LYS A 159 -16.75 -12.68 9.32
N GLY A 160 -15.93 -11.68 9.62
CA GLY A 160 -14.59 -11.51 9.06
C GLY A 160 -14.54 -10.56 7.86
N TYR A 161 -13.45 -10.61 7.10
CA TYR A 161 -13.24 -9.79 5.91
C TYR A 161 -14.04 -10.29 4.71
N MET A 162 -14.74 -9.35 4.07
CA MET A 162 -15.40 -9.50 2.79
C MET A 162 -14.65 -8.73 1.70
N VAL A 163 -14.65 -9.27 0.48
CA VAL A 163 -14.13 -8.58 -0.70
C VAL A 163 -15.19 -7.59 -1.18
N ILE A 164 -14.75 -6.38 -1.48
CA ILE A 164 -15.49 -5.37 -2.22
C ILE A 164 -14.91 -5.34 -3.63
N ASP A 165 -15.78 -5.47 -4.63
CA ASP A 165 -15.38 -5.57 -6.03
C ASP A 165 -14.48 -4.41 -6.49
N GLU A 166 -13.63 -4.72 -7.46
CA GLU A 166 -12.80 -3.73 -8.13
C GLU A 166 -13.64 -2.64 -8.81
N VAL A 167 -13.07 -1.45 -8.89
CA VAL A 167 -13.62 -0.38 -9.72
C VAL A 167 -12.93 -0.45 -11.06
N LYS A 168 -13.66 -0.78 -12.13
CA LYS A 168 -13.08 -0.85 -13.49
C LYS A 168 -12.58 0.51 -14.01
N GLY A 169 -13.04 1.61 -13.40
CA GLY A 169 -12.73 2.98 -13.82
C GLY A 169 -13.25 3.33 -15.22
N ASN A 170 -12.76 4.41 -15.79
CA ASN A 170 -12.91 4.75 -17.22
C ASN A 170 -11.64 5.42 -17.79
N LYS A 171 -10.53 5.36 -17.06
CA LYS A 171 -9.24 5.90 -17.51
C LYS A 171 -8.78 5.19 -18.78
N ILE A 172 -8.44 5.98 -19.79
CA ILE A 172 -7.99 5.49 -21.09
C ILE A 172 -6.47 5.55 -21.20
N ASN A 173 -5.88 4.53 -21.81
CA ASN A 173 -4.53 4.57 -22.32
C ASN A 173 -4.51 5.40 -23.62
N LYS A 174 -3.93 6.60 -23.55
CA LYS A 174 -3.93 7.57 -24.66
C LYS A 174 -3.24 7.04 -25.91
N ASP A 175 -2.18 6.25 -25.76
CA ASP A 175 -1.42 5.72 -26.89
C ASP A 175 -2.22 4.64 -27.63
N ILE A 176 -2.88 3.75 -26.88
CA ILE A 176 -3.79 2.74 -27.46
C ILE A 176 -4.96 3.41 -28.17
N LEU A 177 -5.60 4.39 -27.53
CA LEU A 177 -6.70 5.14 -28.14
C LEU A 177 -6.27 5.80 -29.46
N TYR A 178 -5.16 6.52 -29.46
CA TYR A 178 -4.68 7.20 -30.67
C TYR A 178 -4.34 6.22 -31.79
N TYR A 179 -3.71 5.08 -31.44
CA TYR A 179 -3.41 4.01 -32.39
C TYR A 179 -4.68 3.42 -33.01
N ASP A 180 -5.66 3.03 -32.20
CA ASP A 180 -6.87 2.38 -32.69
C ASP A 180 -7.77 3.36 -33.47
N VAL A 181 -7.88 4.63 -33.05
CA VAL A 181 -8.57 5.68 -33.82
C VAL A 181 -7.91 5.87 -35.19
N THR A 182 -6.58 5.96 -35.23
CA THR A 182 -5.84 6.10 -36.49
C THR A 182 -6.09 4.91 -37.41
N LYS A 183 -6.02 3.70 -36.87
CA LYS A 183 -6.26 2.46 -37.61
C LYS A 183 -7.69 2.41 -38.17
N ALA A 184 -8.69 2.76 -37.37
CA ALA A 184 -10.09 2.82 -37.80
C ALA A 184 -10.28 3.81 -38.97
N ILE A 185 -9.70 5.01 -38.88
CA ILE A 185 -9.75 6.02 -39.93
C ILE A 185 -9.13 5.51 -41.24
N LEU A 186 -7.94 4.90 -41.16
CA LEU A 186 -7.23 4.38 -42.35
C LEU A 186 -7.95 3.21 -43.01
N ASN A 187 -8.68 2.41 -42.23
CA ASN A 187 -9.51 1.30 -42.72
C ASN A 187 -10.89 1.75 -43.23
N GLY A 188 -11.28 3.01 -43.01
CA GLY A 188 -12.61 3.51 -43.35
C GLY A 188 -13.72 2.97 -42.44
N GLU A 189 -13.36 2.51 -41.23
CA GLU A 189 -14.31 2.10 -40.21
C GLU A 189 -15.11 3.32 -39.73
N THR A 190 -16.40 3.14 -39.46
CA THR A 190 -17.30 4.24 -39.02
C THR A 190 -17.57 4.20 -37.53
N GLU A 191 -17.07 3.18 -36.84
CA GLU A 191 -17.27 3.01 -35.41
C GLU A 191 -16.09 2.28 -34.77
N ILE A 192 -15.73 2.72 -33.56
CA ILE A 192 -14.81 2.03 -32.66
C ILE A 192 -15.45 1.90 -31.27
N ASP A 193 -15.43 0.70 -30.71
CA ASP A 193 -15.81 0.44 -29.32
C ASP A 193 -14.57 0.37 -28.44
N LEU A 194 -14.43 1.32 -27.51
CA LEU A 194 -13.23 1.45 -26.67
C LEU A 194 -13.09 0.31 -25.67
N GLU A 195 -14.17 -0.37 -25.31
CA GLU A 195 -14.13 -1.58 -24.48
C GLU A 195 -13.60 -2.75 -25.29
N ALA A 196 -14.14 -2.98 -26.49
CA ALA A 196 -13.69 -4.04 -27.39
C ALA A 196 -12.24 -3.85 -27.85
N ALA A 197 -11.82 -2.61 -28.06
CA ALA A 197 -10.45 -2.24 -28.41
C ALA A 197 -9.48 -2.27 -27.21
N ASN A 198 -9.96 -2.55 -25.99
CA ASN A 198 -9.15 -2.57 -24.77
C ASN A 198 -8.41 -1.25 -24.48
N CYS A 199 -9.02 -0.10 -24.81
CA CYS A 199 -8.41 1.20 -24.58
C CYS A 199 -8.37 1.59 -23.09
N TYR A 200 -9.18 0.96 -22.23
CA TYR A 200 -9.25 1.27 -20.80
C TYR A 200 -8.10 0.64 -20.00
N VAL A 201 -7.52 1.43 -19.10
CA VAL A 201 -6.64 0.92 -18.05
C VAL A 201 -7.48 0.09 -17.08
N LYS A 202 -7.08 -1.16 -16.85
CA LYS A 202 -7.79 -2.12 -16.00
C LYS A 202 -7.07 -2.28 -14.66
N PRO A 203 -7.80 -2.56 -13.56
CA PRO A 203 -7.17 -3.01 -12.33
C PRO A 203 -6.42 -4.32 -12.60
N LYS A 204 -5.28 -4.50 -11.93
CA LYS A 204 -4.41 -5.67 -12.06
C LYS A 204 -5.09 -6.94 -11.53
N TYR A 205 -5.89 -6.80 -10.49
CA TYR A 205 -6.65 -7.85 -9.84
C TYR A 205 -8.15 -7.54 -9.87
N THR A 206 -8.94 -8.60 -9.73
CA THR A 206 -10.40 -8.55 -9.62
C THR A 206 -10.83 -9.31 -8.38
N SER A 207 -12.08 -9.18 -7.97
CA SER A 207 -12.62 -9.94 -6.83
C SER A 207 -12.55 -11.45 -7.03
N LYS A 208 -12.46 -11.90 -8.29
CA LYS A 208 -12.32 -13.30 -8.70
C LYS A 208 -10.86 -13.75 -8.87
N SER A 209 -9.90 -12.85 -8.80
CA SER A 209 -8.47 -13.20 -8.93
C SER A 209 -8.04 -14.05 -7.74
N GLN A 210 -7.23 -15.10 -8.00
CA GLN A 210 -6.69 -15.96 -6.93
C GLN A 210 -6.00 -15.15 -5.84
N ARG A 211 -5.21 -14.14 -6.23
CA ARG A 211 -4.53 -13.23 -5.31
C ARG A 211 -5.49 -12.53 -4.32
N THR A 212 -6.66 -12.10 -4.80
CA THR A 212 -7.69 -11.45 -3.97
C THR A 212 -8.28 -12.44 -2.95
N ILE A 213 -8.51 -13.68 -3.37
CA ILE A 213 -8.99 -14.76 -2.50
C ILE A 213 -7.94 -15.08 -1.43
N ASP A 214 -6.66 -15.17 -1.80
CA ASP A 214 -5.56 -15.45 -0.87
C ASP A 214 -5.42 -14.33 0.18
N ILE A 215 -5.51 -13.06 -0.23
CA ILE A 215 -5.48 -11.92 0.69
C ILE A 215 -6.64 -11.97 1.68
N LYS A 216 -7.86 -12.24 1.21
CA LYS A 216 -9.03 -12.41 2.08
C LYS A 216 -8.78 -13.50 3.13
N ASN A 217 -8.21 -14.63 2.71
CA ASN A 217 -7.91 -15.75 3.60
C ASN A 217 -6.82 -15.38 4.63
N ILE A 218 -5.78 -14.67 4.22
CA ILE A 218 -4.73 -14.17 5.13
C ILE A 218 -5.32 -13.19 6.16
N LEU A 219 -6.12 -12.21 5.71
CA LEU A 219 -6.79 -11.26 6.59
C LEU A 219 -7.66 -11.98 7.63
N ASN A 220 -8.46 -12.95 7.18
CA ASN A 220 -9.33 -13.75 8.05
C ASN A 220 -8.55 -14.63 9.03
N LYS A 221 -7.42 -15.21 8.59
CA LYS A 221 -6.50 -15.94 9.47
C LYS A 221 -5.94 -15.02 10.56
N TYR A 222 -5.57 -13.80 10.22
CA TYR A 222 -4.98 -12.88 11.20
C TYR A 222 -6.00 -12.47 12.26
N VAL A 223 -7.22 -12.10 11.85
CA VAL A 223 -8.28 -11.72 12.80
C VAL A 223 -8.92 -12.90 13.53
N SER A 224 -8.65 -14.15 13.14
CA SER A 224 -9.04 -15.31 13.94
C SER A 224 -8.16 -15.52 15.18
N SER A 225 -7.06 -14.77 15.29
CA SER A 225 -6.18 -14.83 16.45
C SER A 225 -6.82 -14.23 17.69
N LYS A 226 -6.51 -14.81 18.85
CA LYS A 226 -6.93 -14.30 20.15
C LYS A 226 -5.83 -14.50 21.18
N ILE A 227 -5.24 -13.40 21.63
CA ILE A 227 -4.13 -13.42 22.60
C ILE A 227 -4.67 -12.85 23.90
N THR A 228 -4.66 -13.66 24.96
CA THR A 228 -4.99 -13.20 26.31
C THR A 228 -3.72 -13.05 27.12
N TYR A 229 -3.33 -11.82 27.41
CA TYR A 229 -2.24 -11.53 28.33
C TYR A 229 -2.70 -11.73 29.77
N ALA A 230 -1.93 -12.48 30.54
CA ALA A 230 -2.08 -12.61 31.98
C ALA A 230 -1.11 -11.64 32.69
N PHE A 231 -1.63 -10.91 33.67
CA PHE A 231 -0.88 -10.02 34.56
C PHE A 231 -1.29 -10.37 36.00
N GLY A 232 -0.80 -11.50 36.50
CA GLY A 232 -1.33 -12.12 37.72
C GLY A 232 -2.81 -12.45 37.58
N ASN A 233 -3.66 -11.83 38.41
CA ASN A 233 -5.11 -12.03 38.37
C ASN A 233 -5.82 -11.19 37.30
N HIS A 234 -5.14 -10.21 36.71
CA HIS A 234 -5.69 -9.39 35.63
C HIS A 234 -5.46 -10.06 34.27
N LYS A 235 -6.40 -9.85 33.35
CA LYS A 235 -6.33 -10.37 31.98
C LYS A 235 -6.71 -9.30 30.97
N GLU A 236 -5.95 -9.26 29.88
CA GLU A 236 -6.18 -8.34 28.76
C GLU A 236 -6.25 -9.15 27.46
N THR A 237 -7.27 -8.92 26.65
CA THR A 237 -7.49 -9.70 25.43
C THR A 237 -7.29 -8.84 24.19
N ILE A 238 -6.42 -9.30 23.30
CA ILE A 238 -6.26 -8.80 21.94
C ILE A 238 -6.94 -9.78 21.00
N ASP A 239 -8.04 -9.34 20.39
CA ASP A 239 -8.85 -10.14 19.48
C ASP A 239 -9.09 -9.42 18.15
N SER A 240 -9.93 -10.03 17.32
CA SER A 240 -10.36 -9.52 16.02
C SER A 240 -10.74 -8.04 16.02
N SER A 241 -11.38 -7.53 17.08
CA SER A 241 -11.86 -6.13 17.19
C SER A 241 -10.72 -5.11 17.30
N ILE A 242 -9.56 -5.57 17.77
CA ILE A 242 -8.32 -4.79 17.88
C ILE A 242 -7.45 -5.05 16.65
N ILE A 243 -7.22 -6.32 16.31
CA ILE A 243 -6.31 -6.73 15.22
C ILE A 243 -6.75 -6.13 13.87
N ASN A 244 -8.05 -6.12 13.55
CA ASN A 244 -8.54 -5.56 12.28
C ASN A 244 -8.16 -4.08 12.07
N LYS A 245 -7.95 -3.32 13.16
CA LYS A 245 -7.58 -1.90 13.10
C LYS A 245 -6.12 -1.69 12.70
N TRP A 246 -5.30 -2.74 12.80
CA TRP A 246 -3.89 -2.73 12.42
C TRP A 246 -3.66 -3.26 11.00
N LEU A 247 -4.56 -4.07 10.45
CA LEU A 247 -4.36 -4.67 9.13
C LEU A 247 -4.64 -3.66 8.01
N LYS A 248 -3.74 -3.61 7.02
CA LYS A 248 -3.92 -2.85 5.78
C LYS A 248 -3.35 -3.60 4.58
N ILE A 249 -3.79 -3.21 3.39
CA ILE A 249 -3.21 -3.67 2.13
C ILE A 249 -2.28 -2.57 1.62
N ASN A 250 -1.02 -2.93 1.34
CA ASN A 250 -0.04 -1.99 0.80
C ASN A 250 -0.19 -1.78 -0.72
N GLU A 251 0.63 -0.91 -1.29
CA GLU A 251 0.63 -0.60 -2.74
C GLU A 251 0.97 -1.82 -3.62
N ASN A 252 1.68 -2.81 -3.07
CA ASN A 252 2.02 -4.07 -3.74
C ASN A 252 0.89 -5.12 -3.66
N PHE A 253 -0.26 -4.76 -3.08
CA PHE A 253 -1.38 -5.66 -2.85
C PHE A 253 -1.00 -6.84 -1.93
N GLU A 254 -0.39 -6.52 -0.79
CA GLU A 254 0.01 -7.44 0.28
C GLU A 254 -0.59 -7.02 1.62
N VAL A 255 -0.90 -8.01 2.46
CA VAL A 255 -1.36 -7.78 3.83
C VAL A 255 -0.16 -7.37 4.68
N VAL A 256 -0.25 -6.21 5.31
CA VAL A 256 0.75 -5.72 6.25
C VAL A 256 0.06 -5.27 7.55
N ILE A 257 0.82 -5.29 8.64
CA ILE A 257 0.40 -4.79 9.95
C ILE A 257 0.91 -3.35 10.06
N ASP A 258 0.02 -2.44 10.45
CA ASP A 258 0.35 -1.04 10.70
C ASP A 258 1.12 -0.93 12.03
N GLU A 259 2.44 -0.97 11.92
CA GLU A 259 3.35 -0.97 13.07
C GLU A 259 3.13 0.22 14.01
N GLN A 260 2.73 1.38 13.50
CA GLN A 260 2.49 2.56 14.32
C GLN A 260 1.24 2.38 15.19
N LYS A 261 0.13 1.90 14.59
CA LYS A 261 -1.12 1.65 15.34
C LYS A 261 -0.97 0.50 16.35
N GLU A 262 -0.29 -0.57 15.95
CA GLU A 262 0.02 -1.69 16.84
C GLU A 262 0.86 -1.22 18.03
N LYS A 263 2.02 -0.59 17.75
CA LYS A 263 2.94 -0.11 18.79
C LYS A 263 2.30 0.89 19.73
N SER A 264 1.47 1.81 19.22
CA SER A 264 0.74 2.76 20.05
C SER A 264 -0.20 2.06 21.03
N TYR A 265 -0.99 1.10 20.55
CA TYR A 265 -1.91 0.34 21.40
C TYR A 265 -1.15 -0.50 22.45
N ILE A 266 -0.14 -1.26 22.02
CA ILE A 266 0.62 -2.15 22.90
C ILE A 266 1.40 -1.36 23.96
N ASN A 267 2.00 -0.22 23.60
CA ASN A 267 2.65 0.65 24.58
C ASN A 267 1.65 1.16 25.62
N SER A 268 0.47 1.61 25.19
CA SER A 268 -0.57 2.07 26.11
C SER A 268 -1.00 0.96 27.06
N LEU A 269 -1.20 -0.26 26.54
CA LEU A 269 -1.58 -1.42 27.33
C LEU A 269 -0.50 -1.76 28.36
N PHE A 270 0.73 -1.96 27.93
CA PHE A 270 1.83 -2.42 28.79
C PHE A 270 2.27 -1.35 29.81
N ASN A 271 2.14 -0.06 29.50
CA ASN A 271 2.42 1.01 30.47
C ASN A 271 1.51 0.94 31.71
N THR A 272 0.28 0.43 31.57
CA THR A 272 -0.63 0.20 32.71
C THR A 272 -0.05 -0.83 33.68
N TYR A 273 0.68 -1.82 33.18
CA TYR A 273 1.20 -2.96 33.95
C TYR A 273 2.69 -2.85 34.33
N ASN A 274 3.45 -1.96 33.71
CA ASN A 274 4.80 -1.62 34.16
C ASN A 274 4.74 -0.93 35.53
N THR A 275 5.60 -1.32 36.48
CA THR A 275 5.61 -0.75 37.84
C THR A 275 6.93 -0.08 38.21
N VAL A 276 7.98 -0.21 37.38
CA VAL A 276 9.22 0.54 37.54
C VAL A 276 8.95 2.04 37.64
N GLY A 277 9.47 2.68 38.69
CA GLY A 277 9.31 4.10 38.96
C GLY A 277 7.92 4.55 39.43
N LYS A 278 6.91 3.66 39.46
CA LYS A 278 5.58 3.99 39.98
C LYS A 278 5.63 4.18 41.50
N THR A 279 4.75 5.06 41.98
CA THR A 279 4.57 5.28 43.41
C THR A 279 3.90 4.07 44.04
N ARG A 280 4.45 3.60 45.17
CA ARG A 280 3.85 2.54 45.98
C ARG A 280 3.60 3.04 47.39
N SER A 281 2.46 2.61 47.94
CA SER A 281 2.19 2.74 49.37
C SER A 281 2.92 1.63 50.12
N PHE A 282 3.69 2.00 51.14
CA PHE A 282 4.52 1.10 51.92
C PHE A 282 4.26 1.33 53.41
N VAL A 283 4.03 0.24 54.16
CA VAL A 283 3.87 0.28 55.61
C VAL A 283 5.24 0.04 56.23
N THR A 284 5.78 1.06 56.90
CA THR A 284 7.10 1.01 57.55
C THR A 284 7.08 0.11 58.78
N THR A 285 8.27 -0.22 59.25
CA THR A 285 8.44 -0.94 60.53
C THR A 285 7.83 -0.19 61.72
N SER A 286 7.76 1.15 61.68
CA SER A 286 7.10 1.96 62.72
C SER A 286 5.57 1.94 62.64
N GLY A 287 4.98 1.32 61.61
CA GLY A 287 3.54 1.26 61.37
C GLY A 287 2.98 2.45 60.59
N GLU A 288 3.83 3.36 60.13
CA GLU A 288 3.44 4.49 59.28
C GLU A 288 3.23 4.02 57.84
N THR A 289 2.25 4.60 57.15
CA THR A 289 2.08 4.37 55.71
C THR A 289 2.65 5.54 54.93
N ILE A 290 3.68 5.27 54.13
CA ILE A 290 4.35 6.26 53.29
C ILE A 290 4.14 5.95 51.80
N ASN A 291 4.33 6.96 50.96
CA ASN A 291 4.29 6.82 49.50
C ASN A 291 5.68 7.07 48.93
N ILE A 292 6.24 6.05 48.28
CA ILE A 292 7.60 6.11 47.74
C ILE A 292 7.51 6.01 46.22
N SER A 293 8.13 6.97 45.53
CA SER A 293 8.20 7.02 44.07
C SER A 293 9.62 6.80 43.57
N GLY A 294 9.77 6.50 42.28
CA GLY A 294 11.10 6.34 41.68
C GLY A 294 11.78 5.00 41.99
N GLY A 295 13.09 4.98 41.77
CA GLY A 295 13.88 3.74 41.74
C GLY A 295 13.59 2.86 40.53
N ASP A 296 14.22 1.69 40.49
CA ASP A 296 14.20 0.78 39.34
C ASP A 296 13.70 -0.64 39.66
N TYR A 297 13.06 -0.83 40.81
CA TYR A 297 12.35 -2.06 41.15
C TYR A 297 10.96 -2.09 40.50
N GLY A 298 10.55 -3.25 39.97
CA GLY A 298 9.21 -3.47 39.46
C GLY A 298 9.16 -4.30 38.17
N TRP A 299 7.96 -4.55 37.69
CA TRP A 299 7.68 -5.10 36.37
C TRP A 299 8.09 -4.11 35.28
N TYR A 300 8.86 -4.60 34.32
CA TYR A 300 9.15 -3.87 33.09
C TYR A 300 9.05 -4.81 31.89
N ILE A 301 8.03 -4.59 31.07
CA ILE A 301 7.71 -5.40 29.91
C ILE A 301 8.65 -5.05 28.76
N ASN A 302 9.19 -6.07 28.09
CA ASN A 302 9.97 -5.92 26.86
C ASN A 302 9.03 -5.72 25.67
N THR A 303 8.47 -4.50 25.53
CA THR A 303 7.47 -4.21 24.50
C THR A 303 7.95 -4.52 23.09
N SER A 304 9.21 -4.20 22.76
CA SER A 304 9.77 -4.47 21.43
C SER A 304 9.83 -5.96 21.11
N LYS A 305 10.30 -6.78 22.06
CA LYS A 305 10.33 -8.24 21.89
C LYS A 305 8.92 -8.82 21.84
N GLU A 306 8.02 -8.29 22.66
CA GLU A 306 6.66 -8.83 22.74
C GLU A 306 5.83 -8.48 21.50
N ILE A 307 6.02 -7.32 20.86
CA ILE A 307 5.42 -7.00 19.56
C ILE A 307 5.90 -8.00 18.48
N GLN A 308 7.15 -8.43 18.50
CA GLN A 308 7.64 -9.46 17.57
C GLN A 308 6.92 -10.79 17.81
N ASN A 309 6.85 -11.23 19.07
CA ASN A 309 6.15 -12.47 19.44
C ASN A 309 4.65 -12.41 19.08
N LEU A 310 4.00 -11.26 19.33
CA LEU A 310 2.59 -11.03 19.01
C LEU A 310 2.34 -11.16 17.51
N ASN A 311 3.20 -10.56 16.69
CA ASN A 311 3.10 -10.61 15.23
C ASN A 311 3.24 -12.05 14.69
N GLU A 312 4.09 -12.88 15.28
CA GLU A 312 4.20 -14.30 14.92
C GLU A 312 2.88 -15.04 15.20
N VAL A 313 2.31 -14.84 16.39
CA VAL A 313 1.04 -15.47 16.81
C VAL A 313 -0.13 -15.02 15.92
N ILE A 314 -0.19 -13.73 15.59
CA ILE A 314 -1.22 -13.17 14.68
C ILE A 314 -1.10 -13.80 13.29
N LYS A 315 0.12 -13.93 12.75
CA LYS A 315 0.35 -14.50 11.43
C LYS A 315 -0.03 -15.98 11.34
N GLU A 316 0.03 -16.68 12.47
CA GLU A 316 -0.36 -18.08 12.60
C GLU A 316 -1.86 -18.28 12.84
N GLY A 317 -2.62 -17.24 13.23
CA GLY A 317 -4.05 -17.37 13.49
C GLY A 317 -4.37 -18.04 14.84
N LYS A 318 -3.45 -17.99 15.80
CA LYS A 318 -3.51 -18.78 17.03
C LYS A 318 -4.35 -18.12 18.14
N THR A 319 -4.95 -18.96 18.98
CA THR A 319 -5.55 -18.56 20.24
C THR A 319 -4.66 -19.02 21.39
N ILE A 320 -4.14 -18.09 22.19
CA ILE A 320 -3.21 -18.38 23.28
C ILE A 320 -3.50 -17.54 24.53
N ILE A 321 -3.03 -18.05 25.67
CA ILE A 321 -2.92 -17.31 26.93
C ILE A 321 -1.45 -17.30 27.31
N LYS A 322 -0.90 -16.12 27.62
CA LYS A 322 0.52 -15.98 27.99
C LYS A 322 0.76 -14.77 28.88
N GLU A 323 1.88 -14.76 29.57
CA GLU A 323 2.48 -13.53 30.09
C GLU A 323 3.30 -12.85 28.97
N PRO A 324 3.47 -11.52 29.00
CA PRO A 324 4.35 -10.85 28.05
C PRO A 324 5.83 -11.15 28.36
N ALA A 325 6.71 -10.93 27.39
CA ALA A 325 8.14 -10.95 27.65
C ALA A 325 8.53 -9.80 28.61
N TYR A 326 9.27 -10.10 29.68
CA TYR A 326 9.75 -9.11 30.64
C TYR A 326 11.25 -8.83 30.48
N ILE A 327 11.66 -7.58 30.69
CA ILE A 327 13.05 -7.17 30.95
C ILE A 327 13.40 -7.46 32.40
N GLN A 328 12.46 -7.17 33.31
CA GLN A 328 12.56 -7.50 34.73
C GLN A 328 11.18 -7.77 35.32
N THR A 329 11.16 -8.58 36.37
CA THR A 329 9.98 -9.01 37.11
C THR A 329 10.03 -8.47 38.55
N ALA A 330 8.91 -8.53 39.25
CA ALA A 330 8.81 -8.19 40.67
C ALA A 330 8.31 -9.39 41.49
N SER A 331 8.16 -9.21 42.81
CA SER A 331 7.78 -10.30 43.73
C SER A 331 6.31 -10.71 43.58
N SER A 332 5.43 -9.79 43.18
CA SER A 332 3.99 -10.03 43.00
C SER A 332 3.40 -9.17 41.87
N HIS A 333 2.24 -9.56 41.34
CA HIS A 333 1.41 -8.74 40.45
C HIS A 333 0.35 -7.90 41.19
N ASP A 334 0.33 -7.95 42.53
CA ASP A 334 -0.56 -7.13 43.35
C ASP A 334 -0.24 -5.63 43.22
N SER A 335 -1.14 -4.77 43.72
CA SER A 335 -0.96 -3.31 43.71
C SER A 335 0.32 -2.86 44.41
N ASN A 336 0.80 -3.64 45.39
CA ASN A 336 2.14 -3.52 45.95
C ASN A 336 2.94 -4.78 45.59
N ASP A 337 3.87 -4.63 44.66
CA ASP A 337 4.69 -5.71 44.12
C ASP A 337 6.02 -5.92 44.86
N ILE A 338 6.30 -5.18 45.95
CA ILE A 338 7.50 -5.33 46.80
C ILE A 338 7.51 -6.74 47.45
N GLY A 339 6.34 -7.21 47.89
CA GLY A 339 6.19 -8.47 48.61
C GLY A 339 6.65 -8.39 50.07
N ASN A 340 7.03 -9.53 50.65
CA ASN A 340 7.36 -9.67 52.08
C ASN A 340 8.85 -9.98 52.34
N THR A 341 9.70 -9.86 51.31
CA THR A 341 11.16 -9.99 51.42
C THR A 341 11.79 -8.74 50.85
N TYR A 342 12.32 -7.88 51.71
CA TYR A 342 12.84 -6.57 51.33
C TYR A 342 13.83 -6.05 52.36
N VAL A 343 14.69 -5.11 51.92
CA VAL A 343 15.42 -4.22 52.82
C VAL A 343 14.62 -2.93 52.97
N GLU A 344 14.40 -2.49 54.19
CA GLU A 344 13.81 -1.20 54.54
C GLU A 344 14.92 -0.29 55.07
N LEU A 345 15.04 0.91 54.49
CA LEU A 345 16.04 1.91 54.85
C LEU A 345 15.32 3.22 55.18
N ASN A 346 15.29 3.55 56.47
CA ASN A 346 14.87 4.86 56.93
C ASN A 346 16.10 5.77 56.96
N LEU A 347 16.21 6.64 55.96
CA LEU A 347 17.33 7.55 55.75
C LEU A 347 17.31 8.74 56.72
N THR A 348 16.19 9.08 57.35
CA THR A 348 16.16 10.10 58.41
C THR A 348 16.62 9.54 59.75
N ASN A 349 16.14 8.35 60.10
CA ASN A 349 16.49 7.67 61.35
C ASN A 349 17.80 6.89 61.27
N GLN A 350 18.42 6.81 60.09
CA GLN A 350 19.68 6.11 59.84
C GLN A 350 19.65 4.65 60.28
N HIS A 351 18.60 3.93 59.89
CA HIS A 351 18.37 2.55 60.34
C HIS A 351 17.95 1.64 59.17
N LEU A 352 18.49 0.42 59.18
CA LEU A 352 18.19 -0.62 58.19
C LEU A 352 17.46 -1.78 58.86
N TRP A 353 16.41 -2.28 58.23
CA TRP A 353 15.78 -3.56 58.53
C TRP A 353 15.85 -4.47 57.31
N PHE A 354 16.10 -5.75 57.51
CA PHE A 354 15.95 -6.75 56.46
C PHE A 354 14.90 -7.78 56.86
N TYR A 355 13.82 -7.83 56.07
CA TYR A 355 12.74 -8.79 56.20
C TYR A 355 12.88 -9.88 55.14
N LYS A 356 12.62 -11.13 55.54
CA LYS A 356 12.55 -12.28 54.64
C LYS A 356 11.33 -13.10 54.98
N ASN A 357 10.47 -13.31 53.99
CA ASN A 357 9.19 -13.99 54.14
C ASN A 357 8.34 -13.42 55.29
N GLY A 358 8.36 -12.10 55.47
CA GLY A 358 7.63 -11.37 56.51
C GLY A 358 8.26 -11.42 57.90
N SER A 359 9.38 -12.11 58.09
CA SER A 359 10.11 -12.17 59.36
C SER A 359 11.31 -11.22 59.35
N LEU A 360 11.51 -10.47 60.43
CA LEU A 360 12.70 -9.64 60.61
C LEU A 360 13.93 -10.53 60.81
N ILE A 361 14.89 -10.46 59.91
CA ILE A 361 16.12 -11.27 59.94
C ILE A 361 17.25 -10.54 60.67
N VAL A 362 17.42 -9.25 60.39
CA VAL A 362 18.42 -8.40 61.03
C VAL A 362 17.98 -6.94 60.94
N GLN A 363 18.41 -6.14 61.90
CA GLN A 363 18.28 -4.68 61.88
C GLN A 363 19.49 -4.04 62.54
N GLY A 364 19.73 -2.77 62.27
CA GLY A 364 20.78 -2.00 62.92
C GLY A 364 20.94 -0.61 62.34
N ASP A 365 21.59 0.26 63.12
CA ASP A 365 21.93 1.61 62.68
C ASP A 365 22.99 1.57 61.58
N VAL A 366 22.88 2.50 60.63
CA VAL A 366 23.76 2.66 59.45
C VAL A 366 24.24 4.10 59.33
N VAL A 367 25.17 4.37 58.41
CA VAL A 367 25.51 5.74 57.98
C VAL A 367 25.34 5.83 56.46
N THR A 368 24.38 6.63 56.02
CA THR A 368 24.05 6.81 54.61
C THR A 368 24.83 7.98 54.00
N GLY A 369 24.49 8.32 52.76
CA GLY A 369 25.07 9.43 52.01
C GLY A 369 25.07 10.76 52.74
N ASN A 370 26.12 11.55 52.54
CA ASN A 370 26.32 12.82 53.23
C ASN A 370 25.34 13.90 52.76
N ALA A 371 24.55 14.45 53.68
CA ALA A 371 23.53 15.46 53.35
C ALA A 371 24.09 16.88 53.18
N SER A 372 25.33 17.14 53.61
CA SER A 372 26.01 18.41 53.38
C SER A 372 26.80 18.44 52.06
N SER A 373 26.78 17.36 51.28
CA SER A 373 27.39 17.27 49.95
C SER A 373 26.37 16.75 48.92
N ASP A 374 26.79 16.63 47.67
CA ASP A 374 25.98 16.08 46.58
C ASP A 374 25.87 14.53 46.63
N ASP A 375 26.17 13.93 47.79
CA ASP A 375 26.25 12.48 48.01
C ASP A 375 25.04 11.90 48.75
N LEU A 376 23.98 12.69 48.91
CA LEU A 376 22.77 12.25 49.62
C LEU A 376 22.21 10.96 48.97
N THR A 377 21.94 9.94 49.78
CA THR A 377 21.35 8.69 49.28
C THR A 377 19.93 8.98 48.75
N PRO A 378 19.63 8.71 47.47
CA PRO A 378 18.33 9.02 46.93
C PRO A 378 17.23 8.09 47.46
N GLU A 379 16.05 8.64 47.70
CA GLU A 379 14.83 7.89 47.96
C GLU A 379 14.40 7.08 46.74
N GLY A 380 13.68 5.99 46.98
CA GLY A 380 13.12 5.16 45.92
C GLY A 380 13.10 3.68 46.27
N ILE A 381 12.57 2.89 45.34
CA ILE A 381 12.51 1.44 45.49
C ILE A 381 13.41 0.83 44.42
N TYR A 382 14.51 0.26 44.87
CA TYR A 382 15.56 -0.28 44.02
C TYR A 382 15.59 -1.79 44.08
N ARG A 383 16.12 -2.42 43.03
CA ARG A 383 16.40 -3.86 43.05
C ARG A 383 17.88 -4.11 43.31
N LEU A 384 18.20 -5.07 44.18
CA LEU A 384 19.58 -5.56 44.31
C LEU A 384 20.10 -6.04 42.95
N LYS A 385 21.25 -5.53 42.52
CA LYS A 385 21.82 -5.84 41.19
C LYS A 385 22.60 -7.13 41.18
N TYR A 386 23.52 -7.25 42.11
CA TYR A 386 24.40 -8.39 42.30
C TYR A 386 24.95 -8.36 43.73
N LYS A 387 25.78 -9.35 44.04
CA LYS A 387 26.47 -9.48 45.32
C LYS A 387 27.91 -9.85 45.04
N GLU A 388 28.84 -9.22 45.73
CA GLU A 388 30.28 -9.47 45.56
C GLU A 388 30.95 -9.55 46.92
N LYS A 389 31.80 -10.55 47.10
CA LYS A 389 32.57 -10.75 48.33
C LYS A 389 33.99 -10.24 48.11
N ASN A 390 34.57 -9.58 49.11
CA ASN A 390 35.92 -9.00 49.08
C ASN A 390 36.10 -8.01 47.90
N ALA A 391 35.18 -7.07 47.77
CA ALA A 391 35.20 -6.06 46.72
C ALA A 391 36.09 -4.87 47.11
N THR A 392 36.59 -4.14 46.12
CA THR A 392 37.22 -2.82 46.34
C THR A 392 36.34 -1.76 45.70
N LEU A 393 35.76 -0.89 46.53
CA LEU A 393 34.93 0.22 46.07
C LEU A 393 35.83 1.38 45.65
N ILE A 394 35.69 1.84 44.40
CA ILE A 394 36.51 2.93 43.84
C ILE A 394 35.59 4.07 43.44
N GLY A 395 35.81 5.24 44.02
CA GLY A 395 35.18 6.50 43.65
C GLY A 395 36.17 7.46 42.98
N GLN A 396 35.79 8.73 42.89
CA GLN A 396 36.64 9.76 42.26
C GLN A 396 37.94 10.00 43.04
N ASP A 397 37.89 9.90 44.37
CA ASP A 397 38.96 10.24 45.30
C ASP A 397 39.22 9.16 46.37
N TYR A 398 38.51 8.03 46.32
CA TYR A 398 38.66 6.94 47.30
C TYR A 398 38.81 5.56 46.66
N SER A 399 39.47 4.67 47.41
CA SER A 399 39.56 3.23 47.15
C SER A 399 39.48 2.50 48.48
N THR A 400 38.45 1.69 48.68
CA THR A 400 38.17 1.08 49.99
C THR A 400 37.79 -0.39 49.84
N PRO A 401 38.56 -1.33 50.44
CA PRO A 401 38.18 -2.74 50.46
C PRO A 401 37.01 -2.96 51.42
N VAL A 402 36.06 -3.79 51.01
CA VAL A 402 34.89 -4.21 51.80
C VAL A 402 34.70 -5.73 51.65
N GLU A 403 34.26 -6.41 52.71
CA GLU A 403 34.03 -7.86 52.63
C GLU A 403 32.72 -8.18 51.90
N PHE A 404 31.68 -7.35 52.04
CA PHE A 404 30.35 -7.60 51.48
C PHE A 404 29.87 -6.41 50.66
N TRP A 405 29.70 -6.58 49.35
CA TRP A 405 29.20 -5.53 48.46
C TRP A 405 27.84 -5.91 47.86
N MET A 406 26.85 -5.03 48.02
CA MET A 406 25.47 -5.22 47.57
C MET A 406 24.92 -3.95 46.88
N PRO A 407 25.29 -3.70 45.61
CA PRO A 407 24.84 -2.53 44.86
C PRO A 407 23.37 -2.61 44.47
N PHE A 408 22.70 -1.46 44.53
CA PHE A 408 21.30 -1.34 44.14
C PHE A 408 20.98 -0.10 43.28
N ASN A 409 21.81 0.94 43.28
CA ASN A 409 21.53 2.15 42.50
C ASN A 409 22.80 2.89 42.03
N LYS A 410 23.13 2.84 40.73
CA LYS A 410 24.18 3.69 40.10
C LYS A 410 25.51 3.81 40.89
N GLY A 411 25.98 2.71 41.49
CA GLY A 411 27.21 2.70 42.30
C GLY A 411 26.99 2.82 43.82
N ILE A 412 25.76 3.10 44.26
CA ILE A 412 25.31 3.02 45.65
C ILE A 412 24.95 1.58 46.00
N GLY A 413 25.40 1.13 47.16
CA GLY A 413 25.10 -0.19 47.70
C GLY A 413 25.26 -0.27 49.20
N ILE A 414 24.89 -1.43 49.75
CA ILE A 414 25.09 -1.77 51.15
C ILE A 414 26.44 -2.48 51.28
N HIS A 415 27.25 -2.09 52.26
CA HIS A 415 28.50 -2.75 52.58
C HIS A 415 28.91 -2.58 54.04
N ASP A 416 29.85 -3.43 54.48
CA ASP A 416 30.52 -3.25 55.76
C ASP A 416 31.45 -2.02 55.74
N ALA A 417 31.49 -1.29 56.86
CA ALA A 417 32.35 -0.13 57.04
C ALA A 417 33.26 -0.31 58.25
N SER A 418 34.34 -1.09 58.09
CA SER A 418 35.30 -1.42 59.15
C SER A 418 36.06 -0.23 59.71
N TRP A 419 36.02 0.93 59.04
CA TRP A 419 36.64 2.18 59.47
C TRP A 419 35.74 3.03 60.39
N ARG A 420 34.52 2.58 60.71
CA ARG A 420 33.58 3.28 61.58
C ARG A 420 33.31 2.50 62.85
N ASP A 421 33.41 3.20 63.98
CA ASP A 421 33.05 2.67 65.30
C ASP A 421 31.62 3.07 65.73
N GLU A 422 31.05 4.11 65.11
CA GLU A 422 29.71 4.65 65.40
C GLU A 422 28.82 4.70 64.15
N PHE A 423 27.54 4.37 64.34
CA PHE A 423 26.52 4.33 63.30
C PHE A 423 25.23 5.01 63.81
N GLY A 424 24.39 5.50 62.91
CA GLY A 424 23.10 6.10 63.25
C GLY A 424 23.13 7.60 63.52
N GLY A 425 22.01 8.09 64.08
CA GLY A 425 21.85 9.48 64.51
C GLY A 425 22.02 10.50 63.38
N ASN A 426 22.73 11.59 63.66
CA ASN A 426 22.91 12.70 62.71
C ASN A 426 24.24 12.62 61.93
N ILE A 427 24.97 11.51 62.00
CA ILE A 427 26.32 11.40 61.40
C ILE A 427 26.27 11.68 59.88
N TYR A 428 25.24 11.19 59.19
CA TYR A 428 25.05 11.41 57.76
C TYR A 428 24.93 12.89 57.37
N LYS A 429 24.62 13.80 58.30
CA LYS A 429 24.47 15.21 57.97
C LYS A 429 25.78 15.87 57.61
N THR A 430 26.90 15.46 58.19
CA THR A 430 28.21 16.12 58.00
C THR A 430 29.34 15.15 57.70
N ASN A 431 29.21 13.88 58.07
CA ASN A 431 30.21 12.84 57.89
C ASN A 431 29.54 11.55 57.36
N GLY A 432 28.70 11.69 56.33
CA GLY A 432 28.09 10.56 55.63
C GLY A 432 29.03 9.88 54.64
N SER A 433 28.52 8.90 53.89
CA SER A 433 29.21 8.24 52.77
C SER A 433 29.06 9.03 51.45
N HIS A 434 29.67 8.52 50.37
CA HIS A 434 29.41 8.96 48.99
C HIS A 434 28.11 8.34 48.41
N GLY A 435 27.05 8.27 49.21
CA GLY A 435 25.74 7.70 48.86
C GLY A 435 25.50 6.26 49.35
N CYS A 436 26.55 5.47 49.59
CA CYS A 436 26.45 4.09 50.08
C CYS A 436 25.86 3.96 51.49
N ILE A 437 25.42 2.75 51.83
CA ILE A 437 24.90 2.42 53.16
C ILE A 437 26.01 1.75 53.96
N ASN A 438 26.79 2.56 54.68
CA ASN A 438 27.84 2.06 55.58
C ASN A 438 27.18 1.31 56.74
N SER A 439 27.43 0.02 56.84
CA SER A 439 26.79 -0.86 57.81
C SER A 439 27.81 -1.49 58.76
N PRO A 440 27.42 -1.79 60.02
CA PRO A 440 28.22 -2.65 60.88
C PRO A 440 28.47 -4.01 60.21
N TYR A 441 29.63 -4.62 60.49
CA TYR A 441 30.03 -5.89 59.88
C TYR A 441 28.96 -6.99 60.01
N TYR A 442 28.39 -7.16 61.20
CA TYR A 442 27.36 -8.18 61.43
C TYR A 442 26.11 -7.94 60.57
N LEU A 443 25.71 -6.67 60.41
CA LEU A 443 24.52 -6.28 59.66
C LEU A 443 24.73 -6.55 58.18
N ALA A 444 25.83 -6.04 57.62
CA ALA A 444 26.21 -6.26 56.22
C ALA A 444 26.31 -7.75 55.90
N LYS A 445 26.95 -8.53 56.78
CA LYS A 445 27.10 -9.98 56.62
C LYS A 445 25.76 -10.71 56.58
N VAL A 446 24.87 -10.45 57.54
CA VAL A 446 23.58 -11.17 57.62
C VAL A 446 22.68 -10.81 56.45
N VAL A 447 22.65 -9.53 56.04
CA VAL A 447 21.95 -9.11 54.81
C VAL A 447 22.56 -9.84 53.61
N PHE A 448 23.89 -9.80 53.45
CA PHE A 448 24.59 -10.46 52.35
C PHE A 448 24.29 -11.95 52.28
N ASP A 449 24.31 -12.68 53.40
CA ASP A 449 24.09 -14.12 53.37
C ASP A 449 22.65 -14.49 52.98
N ASN A 450 21.68 -13.58 53.19
CA ASN A 450 20.26 -13.91 53.06
C ASN A 450 19.52 -13.24 51.91
N ILE A 451 19.97 -12.08 51.43
CA ILE A 451 19.34 -11.34 50.34
C ILE A 451 19.65 -11.98 48.98
N GLN A 452 18.66 -11.94 48.08
CA GLN A 452 18.77 -12.44 46.72
C GLN A 452 18.78 -11.29 45.70
N ILE A 453 19.43 -11.53 44.56
CA ILE A 453 19.42 -10.61 43.42
C ILE A 453 17.96 -10.35 43.02
N GLY A 454 17.63 -9.08 42.79
CA GLY A 454 16.27 -8.65 42.49
C GLY A 454 15.40 -8.34 43.72
N ASN A 455 15.80 -8.70 44.95
CA ASN A 455 15.03 -8.29 46.13
C ASN A 455 14.96 -6.75 46.24
N PRO A 456 13.79 -6.21 46.62
CA PRO A 456 13.60 -4.77 46.75
C PRO A 456 14.36 -4.20 47.94
N ILE A 457 14.87 -2.98 47.74
CA ILE A 457 15.50 -2.12 48.73
C ILE A 457 14.71 -0.82 48.72
N VAL A 458 13.99 -0.58 49.81
CA VAL A 458 13.04 0.51 50.00
C VAL A 458 13.74 1.61 50.79
N CYS A 459 14.07 2.72 50.13
CA CYS A 459 14.74 3.87 50.73
C CYS A 459 13.77 5.05 50.87
N TYR A 460 13.64 5.60 52.07
CA TYR A 460 12.76 6.75 52.33
C TYR A 460 13.33 7.66 53.42
N TYR A 461 12.96 8.95 53.39
CA TYR A 461 13.26 9.94 54.42
C TYR A 461 12.12 10.08 55.43
#